data_AF-A0A225W5M3-F1
#
_entry.id   AF-A0A225W5M3-F1
#
_cell.length_a   1.000
_cell.length_b   1.000
_cell.length_c   1.000
_cell.angle_alpha   90.00
_cell.angle_beta   90.00
_cell.angle_gamma   90.00
#
_symmetry.space_group_name_H-M   'P 1'
#
loop_
_entity.id
_entity.type
_entity.pdbx_description
1 polymer ?
#
loop_
_entity_poly.entity_id
_entity_poly.type
_entity_poly.pdbx_seq_one_letter_code
_entity_poly.pdbx_strand_id
1 'polypeptide(L)'
;MEFKEFRNRTAREPNTSPYPPMELSVNEKELLRQLAKDLVAVNVEEFEEFLIDNNGILPEHQWEFVRRDEQVETFLRRREKYGLRGFGATKRFRRDTSDTSASLSSTKSDELTSLDVADIRSVGFKDGTLEDGVYGAMSPTTEVFRTKSAYVDDKIEECNVLALIDNVTDADPFTSLTIRWRVTENPPVMRTFLKSYDHIYLEATGFTKLSNGDRVSYQLLHSIDFPHLTPPLSTHSRGQVAGILFFRQIDQDTVQIHGRAVFAIPFERARGLFTHMVLVSMSKSCINIFFAAHMKKLRWAIRERRKKGGTGTLSISGNNECKICQKTPTVRKGYNCMLCGDFVCKSCRVSHKIADIGSDNKLYWTRVIVCPFCMAQVIKSDTSITMRSEIAAGEYPDRDPKSM
;
A
#
# COMPACT_ATOMS: atom_id res chain seq x y z
N MET A 1 -20.94 -32.29 -22.47
CA MET A 1 -21.05 -31.48 -21.23
C MET A 1 -20.68 -30.06 -21.62
N GLU A 2 -21.68 -29.19 -21.69
CA GLU A 2 -21.52 -27.79 -22.07
C GLU A 2 -20.68 -27.05 -21.03
N PHE A 3 -19.62 -26.39 -21.51
CA PHE A 3 -18.85 -25.45 -20.72
C PHE A 3 -19.73 -24.24 -20.42
N LYS A 4 -20.24 -24.15 -19.19
CA LYS A 4 -20.82 -22.91 -18.68
C LYS A 4 -19.69 -21.89 -18.57
N GLU A 5 -19.58 -21.02 -19.56
CA GLU A 5 -18.87 -19.75 -19.39
C GLU A 5 -19.49 -19.02 -18.20
N PHE A 6 -18.73 -18.90 -17.10
CA PHE A 6 -19.02 -17.94 -16.04
C PHE A 6 -18.73 -16.51 -16.54
N ARG A 7 -19.44 -16.07 -17.57
CA ARG A 7 -19.56 -14.65 -17.93
C ARG A 7 -20.85 -14.12 -17.36
N ASN A 8 -20.80 -13.76 -16.08
CA ASN A 8 -21.73 -12.79 -15.51
C ASN A 8 -20.93 -11.86 -14.59
N ARG A 9 -20.00 -11.11 -15.19
CA ARG A 9 -19.65 -9.79 -14.64
C ARG A 9 -20.88 -8.93 -14.92
N THR A 10 -21.64 -8.61 -13.88
CA THR A 10 -22.73 -7.64 -13.93
C THR A 10 -22.28 -6.36 -14.65
N ALA A 11 -23.23 -5.66 -15.25
CA ALA A 11 -23.08 -4.40 -15.99
C ALA A 11 -22.60 -3.20 -15.13
N ARG A 12 -21.76 -3.46 -14.11
CA ARG A 12 -21.10 -2.43 -13.31
C ARG A 12 -19.93 -1.88 -14.12
N GLU A 13 -19.87 -0.56 -14.20
CA GLU A 13 -18.75 0.13 -14.85
C GLU A 13 -17.43 -0.27 -14.17
N PRO A 14 -16.39 -0.64 -14.93
CA PRO A 14 -15.11 -1.07 -14.35
C PRO A 14 -14.53 -0.04 -13.37
N ASN A 15 -13.92 -0.51 -12.27
CA ASN A 15 -13.26 0.31 -11.25
C ASN A 15 -14.19 1.24 -10.44
N THR A 16 -15.49 0.99 -10.43
CA THR A 16 -16.44 1.66 -9.53
C THR A 16 -16.71 0.82 -8.28
N SER A 17 -17.14 1.45 -7.18
CA SER A 17 -17.46 0.73 -5.94
C SER A 17 -18.63 -0.23 -6.19
N PRO A 18 -18.58 -1.49 -5.67
CA PRO A 18 -19.74 -2.38 -5.72
C PRO A 18 -20.77 -2.06 -4.63
N TYR A 19 -20.42 -1.15 -3.70
CA TYR A 19 -21.24 -0.74 -2.56
C TYR A 19 -21.67 0.72 -2.72
N PRO A 20 -22.84 1.10 -2.17
CA PRO A 20 -23.24 2.50 -2.09
C PRO A 20 -22.22 3.32 -1.26
N PRO A 21 -22.22 4.66 -1.38
CA PRO A 21 -21.43 5.53 -0.52
C PRO A 21 -21.64 5.18 0.96
N MET A 22 -20.55 5.03 1.69
CA MET A 22 -20.61 4.66 3.11
C MET A 22 -20.63 5.92 3.97
N GLU A 23 -21.79 6.23 4.52
CA GLU A 23 -21.96 7.32 5.47
C GLU A 23 -21.80 6.79 6.90
N LEU A 24 -20.79 7.30 7.61
CA LEU A 24 -20.51 6.94 8.99
C LEU A 24 -20.92 8.08 9.93
N SER A 25 -21.60 7.74 11.01
CA SER A 25 -21.88 8.65 12.12
C SER A 25 -20.58 9.07 12.83
N VAL A 26 -20.65 10.18 13.58
CA VAL A 26 -19.51 10.66 14.38
C VAL A 26 -19.04 9.60 15.37
N ASN A 27 -19.97 8.87 15.99
CA ASN A 27 -19.65 7.81 16.96
C ASN A 27 -18.94 6.62 16.29
N GLU A 28 -19.39 6.18 15.11
CA GLU A 28 -18.73 5.10 14.36
C GLU A 28 -17.32 5.50 13.94
N LYS A 29 -17.14 6.74 13.47
CA LYS A 29 -15.80 7.27 13.14
C LYS A 29 -14.88 7.23 14.37
N GLU A 30 -15.36 7.62 15.54
CA GLU A 30 -14.56 7.62 16.77
C GLU A 30 -14.19 6.20 17.23
N LEU A 31 -15.12 5.26 17.15
CA LEU A 31 -14.85 3.85 17.46
C LEU A 31 -13.79 3.26 16.52
N LEU A 32 -13.83 3.60 15.23
CA LEU A 32 -12.84 3.14 14.25
C LEU A 32 -11.46 3.78 14.47
N ARG A 33 -11.41 5.05 14.92
CA ARG A 33 -10.15 5.68 15.35
C ARG A 33 -9.56 4.97 16.55
N GLN A 34 -10.37 4.67 17.55
CA GLN A 34 -9.91 3.96 18.74
C GLN A 34 -9.41 2.56 18.38
N LEU A 35 -10.15 1.83 17.53
CA LEU A 35 -9.72 0.52 17.02
C LEU A 35 -8.35 0.59 16.32
N ALA A 36 -8.13 1.58 15.46
CA ALA A 36 -6.84 1.76 14.79
C ALA A 36 -5.71 2.04 15.79
N LYS A 37 -5.94 2.89 16.79
CA LYS A 37 -4.96 3.21 17.84
C LYS A 37 -4.58 1.97 18.64
N ASP A 38 -5.57 1.19 19.08
CA ASP A 38 -5.36 -0.02 19.86
C ASP A 38 -4.58 -1.07 19.05
N LEU A 39 -4.96 -1.29 17.78
CA LEU A 39 -4.25 -2.21 16.90
C LEU A 39 -2.79 -1.78 16.66
N VAL A 40 -2.52 -0.50 16.46
CA VAL A 40 -1.14 0.00 16.35
C VAL A 40 -0.37 -0.27 17.65
N ALA A 41 -0.95 0.04 18.81
CA ALA A 41 -0.29 -0.14 20.10
C ALA A 41 0.11 -1.62 20.36
N VAL A 42 -0.81 -2.56 20.15
CA VAL A 42 -0.49 -4.00 20.37
C VAL A 42 0.58 -4.49 19.40
N ASN A 43 0.61 -3.98 18.16
CA ASN A 43 1.64 -4.35 17.20
C ASN A 43 2.99 -3.65 17.45
N VAL A 44 3.01 -2.48 18.09
CA VAL A 44 4.24 -1.85 18.57
C VAL A 44 4.90 -2.74 19.61
N GLU A 45 4.17 -3.24 20.61
CA GLU A 45 4.73 -4.14 21.62
C GLU A 45 5.42 -5.36 21.00
N GLU A 46 4.81 -5.96 19.97
CA GLU A 46 5.39 -7.12 19.29
C GLU A 46 6.58 -6.75 18.40
N PHE A 47 6.57 -5.55 17.80
CA PHE A 47 7.73 -5.05 17.06
C PHE A 47 8.91 -4.78 18.01
N GLU A 48 8.65 -4.28 19.21
CA GLU A 48 9.68 -4.08 20.24
C GLU A 48 10.26 -5.39 20.75
N GLU A 49 9.44 -6.40 21.01
CA GLU A 49 9.92 -7.76 21.34
C GLU A 49 10.84 -8.31 20.23
N PHE A 50 10.51 -8.07 18.97
CA PHE A 50 11.38 -8.45 17.84
C PHE A 50 12.71 -7.69 17.85
N LEU A 51 12.69 -6.37 18.07
CA LEU A 51 13.89 -5.54 18.04
C LEU A 51 14.80 -5.75 19.24
N ILE A 52 14.22 -5.78 20.44
CA ILE A 52 14.94 -5.72 21.73
C ILE A 52 15.27 -7.12 22.23
N ASP A 53 14.27 -8.01 22.29
CA ASP A 53 14.46 -9.34 22.91
C ASP A 53 15.09 -10.33 21.92
N ASN A 54 14.74 -10.22 20.64
CA ASN A 54 15.21 -11.12 19.59
C ASN A 54 16.33 -10.52 18.71
N ASN A 55 16.84 -9.33 19.03
CA ASN A 55 17.89 -8.63 18.28
C ASN A 55 17.61 -8.52 16.77
N GLY A 56 16.34 -8.38 16.37
CA GLY A 56 15.94 -8.31 14.97
C GLY A 56 16.02 -9.63 14.20
N ILE A 57 16.13 -10.77 14.89
CA ILE A 57 16.21 -12.10 14.29
C ILE A 57 14.91 -12.86 14.56
N LEU A 58 14.33 -13.45 13.51
CA LEU A 58 13.18 -14.33 13.67
C LEU A 58 13.65 -15.74 14.06
N PRO A 59 13.14 -16.33 15.15
CA PRO A 59 13.59 -17.67 15.55
C PRO A 59 13.19 -18.76 14.54
N GLU A 60 14.17 -19.49 14.01
CA GLU A 60 13.99 -20.52 12.94
C GLU A 60 13.01 -21.66 13.31
N HIS A 61 12.94 -21.97 14.60
CA HIS A 61 12.01 -22.97 15.14
C HIS A 61 10.54 -22.52 15.11
N GLN A 62 10.26 -21.25 14.79
CA GLN A 62 8.91 -20.68 14.62
C GLN A 62 8.67 -20.17 13.22
N TRP A 63 9.71 -19.66 12.56
CA TRP A 63 9.64 -19.01 11.25
C TRP A 63 10.47 -19.77 10.22
N GLU A 64 9.90 -20.00 9.06
CA GLU A 64 10.54 -20.60 7.90
C GLU A 64 10.85 -19.52 6.89
N PHE A 65 12.11 -19.40 6.48
CA PHE A 65 12.50 -18.54 5.36
C PHE A 65 11.88 -19.08 4.06
N VAL A 66 11.24 -18.20 3.29
CA VAL A 66 10.62 -18.59 2.02
C VAL A 66 11.25 -17.91 0.82
N ARG A 67 11.52 -16.60 0.92
CA ARG A 67 12.10 -15.83 -0.20
C ARG A 67 12.81 -14.58 0.28
N ARG A 68 13.68 -14.05 -0.59
CA ARG A 68 14.28 -12.72 -0.46
C ARG A 68 14.05 -11.95 -1.75
N ASP A 69 13.61 -10.70 -1.65
CA ASP A 69 13.57 -9.72 -2.73
C ASP A 69 14.48 -8.54 -2.34
N GLU A 70 15.56 -8.33 -3.08
CA GLU A 70 16.60 -7.36 -2.72
C GLU A 70 17.12 -7.59 -1.27
N GLN A 71 16.88 -6.62 -0.38
CA GLN A 71 17.29 -6.64 1.03
C GLN A 71 16.11 -6.95 1.98
N VAL A 72 14.96 -7.39 1.46
CA VAL A 72 13.81 -7.82 2.26
C VAL A 72 13.64 -9.33 2.18
N GLU A 73 13.61 -9.96 3.34
CA GLU A 73 13.38 -11.37 3.54
C GLU A 73 11.97 -11.60 4.04
N THR A 74 11.31 -12.61 3.48
CA THR A 74 9.94 -12.97 3.85
C THR A 74 9.88 -14.39 4.37
N PHE A 75 9.25 -14.51 5.54
CA PHE A 75 9.16 -15.73 6.35
C PHE A 75 7.71 -16.13 6.54
N LEU A 76 7.45 -17.43 6.59
CA LEU A 76 6.17 -18.02 6.93
C LEU A 76 6.25 -18.65 8.30
N ARG A 77 5.26 -18.40 9.16
CA ARG A 77 5.18 -19.07 10.46
C ARG A 77 4.83 -20.55 10.29
N ARG A 78 5.59 -21.40 10.98
CA ARG A 78 5.37 -22.85 11.02
C ARG A 78 4.02 -23.18 11.69
N ARG A 79 3.28 -24.12 11.10
CA ARG A 79 1.88 -24.43 11.40
C ARG A 79 1.59 -24.73 12.87
N GLU A 80 2.50 -25.43 13.54
CA GLU A 80 2.34 -25.90 14.93
C GLU A 80 2.30 -24.76 15.96
N LYS A 81 2.55 -23.51 15.54
CA LYS A 81 2.77 -22.39 16.45
C LYS A 81 2.01 -21.13 16.09
N TYR A 82 0.90 -21.18 15.36
CA TYR A 82 0.12 -19.97 15.06
C TYR A 82 -0.31 -19.25 16.35
N GLY A 83 0.23 -18.05 16.55
CA GLY A 83 -0.08 -17.17 17.66
C GLY A 83 -0.46 -15.81 17.11
N LEU A 84 -1.74 -15.53 17.04
CA LEU A 84 -2.31 -14.32 16.43
C LEU A 84 -2.26 -13.09 17.35
N ARG A 85 -1.21 -13.00 18.20
CA ARG A 85 -0.93 -11.82 19.04
C ARG A 85 -0.95 -10.56 18.16
N GLY A 86 -1.31 -9.37 18.64
CA GLY A 86 -1.29 -8.16 17.78
C GLY A 86 -2.52 -7.92 16.91
N PHE A 87 -3.25 -8.95 16.50
CA PHE A 87 -4.42 -8.83 15.62
C PHE A 87 -5.68 -9.48 16.18
N GLY A 88 -5.78 -9.55 17.51
CA GLY A 88 -6.96 -10.04 18.23
C GLY A 88 -6.68 -11.13 19.28
N ALA A 89 -5.57 -11.86 19.24
CA ALA A 89 -5.30 -12.83 20.32
C ALA A 89 -4.69 -12.14 21.55
N THR A 90 -5.53 -11.84 22.55
CA THR A 90 -5.05 -11.54 23.89
C THR A 90 -4.65 -12.83 24.60
N LYS A 91 -3.64 -12.75 25.47
CA LYS A 91 -3.37 -13.79 26.47
C LYS A 91 -4.67 -14.06 27.23
N ARG A 92 -5.00 -15.35 27.45
CA ARG A 92 -6.02 -15.76 28.43
C ARG A 92 -5.66 -15.22 29.82
N PHE A 93 -6.06 -13.98 30.11
CA PHE A 93 -6.32 -13.58 31.49
C PHE A 93 -7.73 -14.08 31.80
N ARG A 94 -7.80 -15.19 32.52
CA ARG A 94 -9.02 -15.56 33.25
C ARG A 94 -9.47 -14.33 34.05
N ARG A 95 -10.70 -13.86 33.81
CA ARG A 95 -11.85 -13.92 34.75
C ARG A 95 -12.89 -12.86 34.37
N ASP A 96 -14.14 -13.31 34.36
CA ASP A 96 -15.42 -12.61 34.38
C ASP A 96 -15.40 -11.07 34.28
N THR A 97 -15.98 -10.54 33.20
CA THR A 97 -17.17 -9.66 33.29
C THR A 97 -17.85 -9.57 31.92
N SER A 98 -19.17 -9.60 31.96
CA SER A 98 -20.09 -9.34 30.85
C SER A 98 -19.92 -7.93 30.31
N ASP A 99 -19.60 -7.77 29.03
CA ASP A 99 -19.76 -6.48 28.34
C ASP A 99 -20.42 -6.64 26.98
N THR A 100 -21.53 -5.93 26.83
CA THR A 100 -22.31 -5.75 25.61
C THR A 100 -21.71 -4.57 24.85
N SER A 101 -20.66 -4.81 24.09
CA SER A 101 -20.19 -3.88 23.06
C SER A 101 -20.33 -4.54 21.69
N ALA A 102 -21.08 -3.93 20.79
CA ALA A 102 -21.15 -4.34 19.39
C ALA A 102 -19.72 -4.38 18.81
N SER A 103 -19.18 -5.58 18.59
CA SER A 103 -17.81 -5.77 18.09
C SER A 103 -17.70 -5.27 16.65
N LEU A 104 -17.09 -4.10 16.47
CA LEU A 104 -16.75 -3.55 15.15
C LEU A 104 -15.57 -4.26 14.47
N SER A 105 -14.80 -5.04 15.24
CA SER A 105 -13.83 -5.97 14.67
C SER A 105 -14.53 -7.29 14.31
N SER A 106 -14.54 -7.62 13.02
CA SER A 106 -14.96 -8.94 12.54
C SER A 106 -13.84 -9.97 12.55
N THR A 107 -12.60 -9.56 12.86
CA THR A 107 -11.53 -10.50 13.20
C THR A 107 -11.69 -10.92 14.65
N LYS A 108 -12.77 -11.64 14.95
CA LYS A 108 -12.87 -12.30 16.26
C LYS A 108 -11.69 -13.25 16.38
N SER A 109 -10.91 -13.07 17.43
CA SER A 109 -9.73 -13.87 17.73
C SER A 109 -10.02 -15.37 17.72
N ASP A 110 -11.18 -15.76 18.26
CA ASP A 110 -11.66 -17.14 18.23
C ASP A 110 -11.94 -17.63 16.79
N GLU A 111 -12.42 -16.79 15.87
CA GLU A 111 -12.64 -17.14 14.47
C GLU A 111 -11.32 -17.29 13.69
N LEU A 112 -10.37 -16.35 13.82
CA LEU A 112 -9.07 -16.50 13.15
C LEU A 112 -8.23 -17.66 13.71
N THR A 113 -8.36 -18.00 14.99
CA THR A 113 -7.72 -19.21 15.55
C THR A 113 -8.37 -20.51 15.08
N SER A 114 -9.65 -20.46 14.68
CA SER A 114 -10.36 -21.59 14.07
C SER A 114 -10.15 -21.72 12.56
N LEU A 115 -9.72 -20.63 11.90
CA LEU A 115 -9.43 -20.58 10.48
C LEU A 115 -8.01 -21.04 10.20
N ASP A 116 -7.84 -21.70 9.06
CA ASP A 116 -6.52 -22.00 8.55
C ASP A 116 -5.88 -20.67 8.08
N VAL A 117 -4.80 -20.22 8.72
CA VAL A 117 -4.19 -18.91 8.45
C VAL A 117 -2.78 -19.03 7.89
N ALA A 118 -2.33 -17.99 7.18
CA ALA A 118 -0.92 -17.74 6.90
C ALA A 118 -0.46 -16.48 7.66
N ASP A 119 0.40 -16.68 8.66
CA ASP A 119 1.10 -15.62 9.39
C ASP A 119 2.48 -15.41 8.76
N ILE A 120 2.69 -14.24 8.19
CA ILE A 120 3.83 -13.92 7.32
C ILE A 120 4.55 -12.71 7.89
N ARG A 121 5.88 -12.77 7.90
CA ARG A 121 6.75 -11.66 8.29
C ARG A 121 7.64 -11.25 7.12
N SER A 122 7.79 -9.95 6.90
CA SER A 122 8.80 -9.40 5.97
C SER A 122 9.70 -8.47 6.74
N VAL A 123 11.00 -8.74 6.74
CA VAL A 123 12.00 -7.94 7.45
C VAL A 123 13.14 -7.58 6.52
N GLY A 124 13.68 -6.38 6.63
CA GLY A 124 14.76 -5.97 5.75
C GLY A 124 15.10 -4.50 5.83
N PHE A 125 15.79 -4.03 4.80
CA PHE A 125 16.26 -2.65 4.72
C PHE A 125 16.02 -2.06 3.33
N LYS A 126 15.93 -0.73 3.27
CA LYS A 126 15.83 0.00 2.01
C LYS A 126 16.40 1.41 2.14
N ASP A 127 16.99 1.90 1.07
CA ASP A 127 17.44 3.28 0.97
C ASP A 127 16.25 4.24 0.92
N GLY A 128 16.27 5.28 1.74
CA GLY A 128 15.25 6.32 1.81
C GLY A 128 15.00 6.84 3.23
N THR A 129 13.85 7.51 3.40
CA THR A 129 13.38 8.06 4.68
C THR A 129 12.11 7.39 5.18
N LEU A 130 11.79 7.54 6.47
CA LEU A 130 10.50 7.12 7.03
C LEU A 130 9.31 7.69 6.26
N GLU A 131 9.44 8.96 5.87
CA GLU A 131 8.45 9.69 5.08
C GLU A 131 8.30 9.07 3.68
N ASP A 132 9.38 8.64 3.02
CA ASP A 132 9.30 7.88 1.76
C ASP A 132 8.50 6.58 1.92
N GLY A 133 8.76 5.83 2.99
CA GLY A 133 8.06 4.59 3.29
C GLY A 133 6.55 4.79 3.42
N VAL A 134 6.13 5.72 4.30
CA VAL A 134 4.69 5.99 4.51
C VAL A 134 4.04 6.66 3.31
N TYR A 135 4.74 7.54 2.59
CA TYR A 135 4.23 8.19 1.38
C TYR A 135 4.02 7.20 0.23
N GLY A 136 4.93 6.23 0.07
CA GLY A 136 4.75 5.14 -0.89
C GLY A 136 3.57 4.24 -0.52
N ALA A 137 3.44 3.93 0.78
CA ALA A 137 2.44 3.03 1.33
C ALA A 137 1.01 3.60 1.34
N MET A 138 0.86 4.89 1.63
CA MET A 138 -0.45 5.51 1.80
C MET A 138 -1.22 5.62 0.48
N SER A 139 -2.55 5.52 0.58
CA SER A 139 -3.45 5.75 -0.55
C SER A 139 -4.83 6.23 -0.10
N PRO A 140 -4.93 7.49 0.36
CA PRO A 140 -6.15 8.02 0.99
C PRO A 140 -7.34 8.15 0.02
N THR A 141 -7.12 8.14 -1.29
CA THR A 141 -8.18 8.20 -2.31
C THR A 141 -8.14 6.98 -3.23
N THR A 142 -9.27 6.67 -3.88
CA THR A 142 -9.35 5.56 -4.85
C THR A 142 -8.35 5.70 -6.00
N GLU A 143 -8.11 6.91 -6.49
CA GLU A 143 -7.15 7.15 -7.59
C GLU A 143 -5.70 6.89 -7.14
N VAL A 144 -5.33 7.36 -5.94
CA VAL A 144 -4.01 7.09 -5.37
C VAL A 144 -3.86 5.61 -5.04
N PHE A 145 -4.93 4.94 -4.60
CA PHE A 145 -4.90 3.50 -4.35
C PHE A 145 -4.62 2.69 -5.62
N ARG A 146 -5.34 3.00 -6.71
CA ARG A 146 -5.14 2.34 -8.00
C ARG A 146 -3.75 2.58 -8.58
N THR A 147 -3.28 3.83 -8.56
CA THR A 147 -1.94 4.16 -9.05
C THR A 147 -0.84 3.56 -8.18
N LYS A 148 -1.01 3.52 -6.85
CA LYS A 148 -0.09 2.82 -5.92
C LYS A 148 0.02 1.33 -6.27
N SER A 149 -1.12 0.63 -6.34
CA SER A 149 -1.14 -0.81 -6.64
C SER A 149 -0.42 -1.12 -7.97
N ALA A 150 -0.58 -0.26 -8.98
CA ALA A 150 0.11 -0.37 -10.26
C ALA A 150 1.65 -0.26 -10.17
N TYR A 151 2.19 0.49 -9.22
CA TYR A 151 3.63 0.57 -8.96
C TYR A 151 4.14 -0.57 -8.07
N VAL A 152 3.31 -0.99 -7.11
CA VAL A 152 3.69 -1.96 -6.08
C VAL A 152 3.64 -3.40 -6.61
N ASP A 153 2.85 -3.66 -7.67
CA ASP A 153 2.62 -4.99 -8.26
C ASP A 153 2.04 -6.00 -7.26
N ASP A 154 1.13 -5.52 -6.40
CA ASP A 154 0.50 -6.28 -5.30
C ASP A 154 -0.61 -7.24 -5.75
N LYS A 155 -0.88 -7.31 -7.06
CA LYS A 155 -1.90 -8.17 -7.68
C LYS A 155 -3.33 -7.85 -7.23
N ILE A 156 -3.61 -6.58 -6.95
CA ILE A 156 -4.98 -6.11 -6.76
C ILE A 156 -5.64 -5.92 -8.14
N GLU A 157 -6.78 -6.57 -8.35
CA GLU A 157 -7.55 -6.47 -9.60
C GLU A 157 -8.43 -5.22 -9.60
N GLU A 158 -9.13 -4.99 -8.49
CA GLU A 158 -10.01 -3.84 -8.28
C GLU A 158 -9.84 -3.30 -6.86
N CYS A 159 -9.95 -1.99 -6.71
CA CYS A 159 -9.93 -1.37 -5.39
C CYS A 159 -10.66 -0.03 -5.36
N ASN A 160 -11.30 0.27 -4.21
CA ASN A 160 -12.03 1.50 -3.96
C ASN A 160 -11.88 1.90 -2.48
N VAL A 161 -11.78 3.20 -2.21
CA VAL A 161 -11.97 3.77 -0.88
C VAL A 161 -13.48 3.97 -0.67
N LEU A 162 -14.04 3.33 0.34
CA LEU A 162 -15.48 3.35 0.63
C LEU A 162 -15.86 4.52 1.55
N ALA A 163 -15.01 4.82 2.54
CA ALA A 163 -15.21 5.94 3.46
C ALA A 163 -13.86 6.56 3.85
N LEU A 164 -13.87 7.88 4.00
CA LEU A 164 -12.77 8.67 4.56
C LEU A 164 -13.13 9.08 5.98
N ILE A 165 -12.35 8.64 6.96
CA ILE A 165 -12.57 8.91 8.38
C ILE A 165 -11.70 10.09 8.80
N ASP A 166 -10.40 9.98 8.53
CA ASP A 166 -9.41 11.05 8.71
C ASP A 166 -8.64 11.24 7.42
N ASN A 167 -8.65 12.47 6.92
CA ASN A 167 -7.90 12.86 5.73
C ASN A 167 -6.52 13.40 6.12
N VAL A 168 -5.63 13.45 5.13
CA VAL A 168 -4.32 14.09 5.27
C VAL A 168 -4.50 15.60 5.41
N THR A 169 -3.69 16.22 6.25
CA THR A 169 -3.73 17.67 6.47
C THR A 169 -2.33 18.27 6.40
N ASP A 170 -2.23 19.59 6.31
CA ASP A 170 -0.91 20.23 6.40
C ASP A 170 -0.23 19.91 7.75
N ALA A 171 -0.97 19.94 8.86
CA ALA A 171 -0.41 19.58 10.17
C ALA A 171 0.09 18.11 10.19
N ASP A 172 -0.71 17.19 9.66
CA ASP A 172 -0.47 15.75 9.68
C ASP A 172 -0.51 15.14 8.25
N PRO A 173 0.54 15.35 7.45
CA PRO A 173 0.51 15.04 6.01
C PRO A 173 0.56 13.55 5.68
N PHE A 174 0.89 12.70 6.65
CA PHE A 174 1.00 11.24 6.44
C PHE A 174 -0.02 10.44 7.26
N THR A 175 -0.90 11.13 8.00
CA THR A 175 -1.93 10.50 8.82
C THR A 175 -3.21 10.40 7.99
N SER A 176 -3.70 9.18 7.83
CA SER A 176 -4.97 8.93 7.14
C SER A 176 -5.67 7.73 7.73
N LEU A 177 -7.00 7.74 7.74
CA LEU A 177 -7.83 6.63 8.18
C LEU A 177 -8.99 6.44 7.21
N THR A 178 -9.09 5.25 6.61
CA THR A 178 -10.05 4.97 5.54
C THR A 178 -10.61 3.56 5.63
N ILE A 179 -11.86 3.37 5.20
CA ILE A 179 -12.43 2.05 4.92
C ILE A 179 -12.28 1.76 3.45
N ARG A 180 -11.82 0.56 3.11
CA ARG A 180 -11.49 0.19 1.73
C ARG A 180 -12.05 -1.15 1.35
N TRP A 181 -12.28 -1.27 0.05
CA TRP A 181 -12.58 -2.51 -0.62
C TRP A 181 -11.48 -2.83 -1.63
N ARG A 182 -11.06 -4.10 -1.70
CA ARG A 182 -10.18 -4.59 -2.77
C ARG A 182 -10.52 -6.01 -3.18
N VAL A 183 -10.18 -6.35 -4.41
CA VAL A 183 -10.22 -7.72 -4.95
C VAL A 183 -8.79 -8.21 -5.18
N THR A 184 -8.47 -9.35 -4.60
CA THR A 184 -7.18 -10.02 -4.83
C THR A 184 -7.27 -10.85 -6.11
N GLU A 185 -6.32 -10.66 -7.02
CA GLU A 185 -6.28 -11.38 -8.29
C GLU A 185 -6.06 -12.90 -8.05
N ASN A 186 -7.01 -13.71 -8.52
CA ASN A 186 -6.80 -15.15 -8.62
C ASN A 186 -5.92 -15.48 -9.84
N PRO A 187 -4.98 -16.45 -9.74
CA PRO A 187 -4.26 -16.98 -10.87
C PRO A 187 -5.22 -17.46 -11.97
N PRO A 188 -4.86 -17.28 -13.25
CA PRO A 188 -5.70 -17.68 -14.37
C PRO A 188 -6.21 -19.12 -14.27
N VAL A 189 -5.35 -20.06 -13.81
CA VAL A 189 -5.68 -21.48 -13.62
C VAL A 189 -6.80 -21.71 -12.59
N MET A 190 -6.97 -20.82 -11.62
CA MET A 190 -7.96 -20.95 -10.54
C MET A 190 -9.29 -20.23 -10.82
N ARG A 191 -9.32 -19.26 -11.74
CA ARG A 191 -10.53 -18.47 -12.04
C ARG A 191 -11.72 -19.32 -12.50
N THR A 192 -11.45 -20.50 -13.07
CA THR A 192 -12.50 -21.42 -13.56
C THR A 192 -13.21 -22.19 -12.45
N PHE A 193 -12.59 -22.35 -11.28
CA PHE A 193 -13.12 -23.21 -10.20
C PHE A 193 -13.23 -22.52 -8.84
N LEU A 194 -12.62 -21.35 -8.64
CA LEU A 194 -12.62 -20.61 -7.39
C LEU A 194 -13.08 -19.16 -7.62
N LYS A 195 -14.01 -18.70 -6.75
CA LYS A 195 -14.40 -17.29 -6.69
C LYS A 195 -13.19 -16.42 -6.34
N SER A 196 -13.16 -15.19 -6.87
CA SER A 196 -12.19 -14.17 -6.43
C SER A 196 -12.47 -13.75 -4.99
N TYR A 197 -11.43 -13.30 -4.28
CA TYR A 197 -11.58 -12.79 -2.92
C TYR A 197 -11.75 -11.30 -2.93
N ASP A 198 -12.79 -10.83 -2.24
CA ASP A 198 -12.92 -9.44 -1.89
C ASP A 198 -12.59 -9.23 -0.41
N HIS A 199 -12.05 -8.06 -0.08
CA HIS A 199 -11.66 -7.71 1.28
C HIS A 199 -12.22 -6.35 1.62
N ILE A 200 -12.76 -6.22 2.83
CA ILE A 200 -13.14 -4.96 3.42
C ILE A 200 -12.31 -4.77 4.67
N TYR A 201 -11.66 -3.62 4.78
CA TYR A 201 -10.69 -3.36 5.83
C TYR A 201 -10.54 -1.88 6.10
N LEU A 202 -10.15 -1.60 7.33
CA LEU A 202 -9.63 -0.32 7.79
C LEU A 202 -8.17 -0.21 7.34
N GLU A 203 -7.79 0.86 6.66
CA GLU A 203 -6.38 1.23 6.50
C GLU A 203 -6.08 2.50 7.30
N ALA A 204 -5.04 2.45 8.13
CA ALA A 204 -4.51 3.59 8.85
C ALA A 204 -3.04 3.82 8.51
N THR A 205 -2.62 5.06 8.31
CA THR A 205 -1.21 5.44 8.20
C THR A 205 -0.88 6.52 9.22
N GLY A 206 0.39 6.61 9.59
CA GLY A 206 0.85 7.67 10.48
C GLY A 206 2.21 7.39 11.08
N PHE A 207 2.50 8.07 12.18
CA PHE A 207 3.70 7.85 12.99
C PHE A 207 3.31 7.47 14.42
N THR A 208 4.16 6.67 15.04
CA THR A 208 4.10 6.38 16.47
C THR A 208 5.51 6.40 17.04
N LYS A 209 5.62 6.22 18.35
CA LYS A 209 6.89 6.12 19.06
C LYS A 209 7.00 4.75 19.71
N LEU A 210 8.20 4.19 19.67
CA LEU A 210 8.58 3.05 20.48
C LEU A 210 8.84 3.51 21.93
N SER A 211 8.90 2.58 22.87
CA SER A 211 9.22 2.78 24.29
C SER A 211 10.59 3.44 24.51
N ASN A 212 11.55 3.18 23.61
CA ASN A 212 12.87 3.83 23.62
C ASN A 212 12.84 5.28 23.08
N GLY A 213 11.69 5.77 22.61
CA GLY A 213 11.51 7.11 22.04
C GLY A 213 11.71 7.20 20.53
N ASP A 214 12.16 6.13 19.87
CA ASP A 214 12.36 6.10 18.42
C ASP A 214 11.03 6.36 17.69
N ARG A 215 11.06 7.27 16.72
CA ARG A 215 9.93 7.53 15.84
C ARG A 215 9.89 6.50 14.72
N VAL A 216 8.74 5.88 14.52
CA VAL A 216 8.50 4.92 13.43
C VAL A 216 7.24 5.32 12.67
N SER A 217 7.21 5.06 11.37
CA SER A 217 5.99 5.20 10.58
C SER A 217 5.32 3.85 10.39
N TYR A 218 4.00 3.85 10.18
CA TYR A 218 3.23 2.63 10.01
C TYR A 218 2.21 2.71 8.87
N GLN A 219 1.89 1.55 8.31
CA GLN A 219 0.67 1.28 7.55
C GLN A 219 -0.02 0.08 8.18
N LEU A 220 -1.17 0.31 8.81
CA LEU A 220 -2.05 -0.72 9.36
C LEU A 220 -3.12 -1.07 8.33
N LEU A 221 -3.42 -2.35 8.19
CA LEU A 221 -4.53 -2.89 7.41
C LEU A 221 -5.27 -3.92 8.28
N HIS A 222 -6.56 -3.75 8.50
CA HIS A 222 -7.31 -4.66 9.38
C HIS A 222 -8.74 -4.86 8.91
N SER A 223 -9.13 -6.11 8.69
CA SER A 223 -10.50 -6.45 8.26
C SER A 223 -11.54 -5.99 9.28
N ILE A 224 -12.58 -5.36 8.74
CA ILE A 224 -13.76 -4.89 9.49
C ILE A 224 -15.00 -5.35 8.73
N ASP A 225 -16.15 -5.38 9.41
CA ASP A 225 -17.40 -5.80 8.77
C ASP A 225 -18.52 -4.80 9.01
N PHE A 226 -19.24 -4.53 7.93
CA PHE A 226 -20.48 -3.75 7.93
C PHE A 226 -21.51 -4.55 7.13
N PRO A 227 -22.13 -5.61 7.69
CA PRO A 227 -22.99 -6.51 6.93
C PRO A 227 -24.13 -5.79 6.18
N HIS A 228 -24.67 -4.72 6.78
CA HIS A 228 -25.76 -3.94 6.19
C HIS A 228 -25.30 -3.04 5.04
N LEU A 229 -24.11 -2.44 5.13
CA LEU A 229 -23.59 -1.51 4.11
C LEU A 229 -22.79 -2.22 3.02
N THR A 230 -22.18 -3.35 3.38
CA THR A 230 -21.25 -4.10 2.54
C THR A 230 -21.54 -5.60 2.53
N PRO A 231 -22.76 -6.00 2.13
CA PRO A 231 -23.15 -7.40 2.11
C PRO A 231 -22.22 -8.21 1.18
N PRO A 232 -21.98 -9.50 1.46
CA PRO A 232 -21.13 -10.33 0.61
C PRO A 232 -21.58 -10.33 -0.86
N LEU A 233 -20.64 -10.10 -1.77
CA LEU A 233 -20.93 -10.16 -3.21
C LEU A 233 -21.15 -11.60 -3.65
N SER A 234 -22.20 -11.87 -4.42
CA SER A 234 -22.51 -13.23 -4.90
C SER A 234 -21.38 -13.84 -5.75
N THR A 235 -20.58 -12.99 -6.40
CA THR A 235 -19.47 -13.34 -7.27
C THR A 235 -18.13 -13.57 -6.55
N HIS A 236 -18.01 -13.13 -5.30
CA HIS A 236 -16.77 -13.18 -4.53
C HIS A 236 -16.93 -13.97 -3.23
N SER A 237 -15.80 -14.36 -2.65
CA SER A 237 -15.73 -14.81 -1.26
C SER A 237 -15.10 -13.70 -0.42
N ARG A 238 -15.69 -13.40 0.74
CA ARG A 238 -15.13 -12.40 1.65
C ARG A 238 -13.90 -12.96 2.35
N GLY A 239 -12.74 -12.38 2.09
CA GLY A 239 -11.48 -12.72 2.74
C GLY A 239 -11.20 -11.83 3.94
N GLN A 240 -10.61 -12.41 4.98
CA GLN A 240 -10.15 -11.67 6.17
C GLN A 240 -8.63 -11.52 6.17
N VAL A 241 -8.17 -10.33 6.53
CA VAL A 241 -6.75 -9.98 6.58
C VAL A 241 -6.51 -8.98 7.70
N ALA A 242 -5.41 -9.17 8.41
CA ALA A 242 -4.86 -8.18 9.32
C ALA A 242 -3.37 -8.06 9.06
N GLY A 243 -2.81 -6.86 9.12
CA GLY A 243 -1.40 -6.65 8.90
C GLY A 243 -0.96 -5.24 9.28
N ILE A 244 0.33 -5.12 9.53
CA ILE A 244 0.98 -3.86 9.83
C ILE A 244 2.37 -3.85 9.21
N LEU A 245 2.75 -2.70 8.68
CA LEU A 245 4.08 -2.46 8.14
C LEU A 245 4.67 -1.28 8.89
N PHE A 246 5.77 -1.51 9.62
CA PHE A 246 6.55 -0.48 10.26
C PHE A 246 7.79 -0.14 9.43
N PHE A 247 8.14 1.14 9.46
CA PHE A 247 9.39 1.67 8.98
C PHE A 247 10.11 2.34 10.15
N ARG A 248 11.40 2.04 10.32
CA ARG A 248 12.28 2.64 11.35
C ARG A 248 13.53 3.20 10.69
N GLN A 249 13.85 4.47 10.94
CA GLN A 249 15.09 5.07 10.44
C GLN A 249 16.26 4.50 11.24
N ILE A 250 17.26 3.92 10.59
CA ILE A 250 18.45 3.38 11.26
C ILE A 250 19.72 4.17 10.91
N ASP A 251 19.72 4.88 9.79
CA ASP A 251 20.75 5.81 9.36
C ASP A 251 20.09 6.92 8.50
N GLN A 252 20.81 7.98 8.15
CA GLN A 252 20.29 9.15 7.41
C GLN A 252 19.49 8.78 6.15
N ASP A 253 19.97 7.79 5.38
CA ASP A 253 19.36 7.36 4.12
C ASP A 253 18.93 5.88 4.15
N THR A 254 18.81 5.25 5.32
CA THR A 254 18.45 3.83 5.42
C THR A 254 17.32 3.58 6.41
N VAL A 255 16.28 2.90 5.92
CA VAL A 255 15.10 2.50 6.67
C VAL A 255 15.08 0.99 6.85
N GLN A 256 14.88 0.56 8.08
CA GLN A 256 14.52 -0.81 8.41
C GLN A 256 13.02 -1.01 8.20
N ILE A 257 12.66 -2.08 7.49
CA ILE A 257 11.30 -2.49 7.18
C ILE A 257 10.92 -3.66 8.07
N HIS A 258 9.73 -3.60 8.65
CA HIS A 258 9.17 -4.69 9.43
C HIS A 258 7.67 -4.83 9.18
N GLY A 259 7.32 -5.79 8.32
CA GLY A 259 5.95 -6.14 7.97
C GLY A 259 5.51 -7.41 8.68
N ARG A 260 4.26 -7.43 9.13
CA ARG A 260 3.53 -8.64 9.53
C ARG A 260 2.16 -8.63 8.89
N ALA A 261 1.73 -9.75 8.34
CA ALA A 261 0.35 -9.93 7.95
C ALA A 261 -0.13 -11.35 8.20
N VAL A 262 -1.40 -11.44 8.60
CA VAL A 262 -2.15 -12.66 8.80
C VAL A 262 -3.28 -12.68 7.78
N PHE A 263 -3.30 -13.72 6.95
CA PHE A 263 -4.36 -13.95 5.97
C PHE A 263 -5.16 -15.19 6.36
N ALA A 264 -6.49 -15.05 6.41
CA ALA A 264 -7.38 -16.19 6.50
C ALA A 264 -7.37 -16.95 5.16
N ILE A 265 -7.16 -18.26 5.23
CA ILE A 265 -7.14 -19.18 4.09
C ILE A 265 -8.39 -20.06 4.18
N PRO A 266 -9.38 -19.84 3.31
CA PRO A 266 -10.67 -20.52 3.46
C PRO A 266 -10.69 -21.92 2.84
N PHE A 267 -9.64 -22.36 2.14
CA PHE A 267 -9.59 -23.67 1.50
C PHE A 267 -8.26 -24.39 1.69
N GLU A 268 -8.23 -25.42 2.56
CA GLU A 268 -7.05 -26.24 2.84
C GLU A 268 -6.39 -26.81 1.56
N ARG A 269 -7.21 -27.27 0.59
CA ARG A 269 -6.71 -27.88 -0.66
C ARG A 269 -5.90 -26.94 -1.54
N ALA A 270 -6.13 -25.63 -1.44
CA ALA A 270 -5.42 -24.62 -2.21
C ALA A 270 -4.46 -23.78 -1.35
N ARG A 271 -4.31 -24.12 -0.05
CA ARG A 271 -3.52 -23.38 0.93
C ARG A 271 -2.11 -23.10 0.44
N GLY A 272 -1.36 -24.12 0.03
CA GLY A 272 0.03 -23.94 -0.39
C GLY A 272 0.19 -22.89 -1.51
N LEU A 273 -0.73 -22.88 -2.47
CA LEU A 273 -0.74 -21.91 -3.56
C LEU A 273 -1.16 -20.51 -3.08
N PHE A 274 -2.26 -20.39 -2.31
CA PHE A 274 -2.70 -19.10 -1.75
C PHE A 274 -1.65 -18.47 -0.84
N THR A 275 -1.09 -19.24 0.10
CA THR A 275 0.00 -18.81 0.98
C THR A 275 1.18 -18.30 0.17
N HIS A 276 1.64 -19.06 -0.83
CA HIS A 276 2.76 -18.64 -1.67
C HIS A 276 2.45 -17.33 -2.42
N MET A 277 1.24 -17.16 -2.96
CA MET A 277 0.83 -15.94 -3.65
C MET A 277 0.82 -14.71 -2.74
N VAL A 278 0.17 -14.78 -1.58
CA VAL A 278 0.13 -13.64 -0.65
C VAL A 278 1.52 -13.30 -0.14
N LEU A 279 2.37 -14.32 0.04
CA LEU A 279 3.76 -14.16 0.45
C LEU A 279 4.59 -13.44 -0.63
N VAL A 280 4.47 -13.84 -1.90
CA VAL A 280 5.11 -13.15 -3.03
C VAL A 280 4.65 -11.70 -3.13
N SER A 281 3.33 -11.46 -3.04
CA SER A 281 2.74 -10.12 -3.11
C SER A 281 3.26 -9.23 -1.98
N MET A 282 3.28 -9.72 -0.74
CA MET A 282 3.75 -8.96 0.41
C MET A 282 5.25 -8.63 0.34
N SER A 283 6.07 -9.61 -0.07
CA SER A 283 7.52 -9.44 -0.23
C SER A 283 7.85 -8.36 -1.26
N LYS A 284 7.22 -8.42 -2.45
CA LYS A 284 7.34 -7.39 -3.48
C LYS A 284 6.81 -6.03 -3.00
N SER A 285 5.71 -6.03 -2.24
CA SER A 285 5.08 -4.80 -1.79
C SER A 285 6.00 -3.99 -0.88
N CYS A 286 6.69 -4.65 0.05
CA CYS A 286 7.64 -4.00 0.96
C CYS A 286 8.76 -3.25 0.21
N ILE A 287 9.27 -3.85 -0.88
CA ILE A 287 10.31 -3.23 -1.71
C ILE A 287 9.75 -2.13 -2.60
N ASN A 288 8.64 -2.40 -3.29
CA ASN A 288 8.11 -1.50 -4.31
C ASN A 288 7.38 -0.27 -3.72
N ILE A 289 7.11 -0.23 -2.41
CA ILE A 289 6.59 0.96 -1.74
C ILE A 289 7.52 2.16 -1.94
N PHE A 290 8.83 2.00 -1.79
CA PHE A 290 9.79 3.08 -2.00
C PHE A 290 9.87 3.49 -3.48
N PHE A 291 9.76 2.52 -4.39
CA PHE A 291 9.63 2.82 -5.81
C PHE A 291 8.35 3.63 -6.10
N ALA A 292 7.22 3.26 -5.48
CA ALA A 292 5.97 4.02 -5.60
C ALA A 292 6.13 5.45 -5.08
N ALA A 293 6.83 5.65 -3.95
CA ALA A 293 7.15 6.98 -3.43
C ALA A 293 7.92 7.82 -4.47
N HIS A 294 8.97 7.25 -5.07
CA HIS A 294 9.74 7.93 -6.11
C HIS A 294 8.90 8.28 -7.35
N MET A 295 8.03 7.37 -7.79
CA MET A 295 7.16 7.61 -8.94
C MET A 295 6.08 8.65 -8.66
N LYS A 296 5.53 8.68 -7.43
CA LYS A 296 4.62 9.74 -6.98
C LYS A 296 5.32 11.10 -6.97
N LYS A 297 6.51 11.21 -6.36
CA LYS A 297 7.34 12.44 -6.41
C LYS A 297 7.64 12.89 -7.83
N LEU A 298 8.00 11.96 -8.72
CA LEU A 298 8.27 12.25 -10.13
C LEU A 298 7.03 12.77 -10.87
N ARG A 299 5.87 12.14 -10.64
CA ARG A 299 4.58 12.61 -11.18
C ARG A 299 4.28 14.02 -10.69
N TRP A 300 4.47 14.29 -9.40
CA TRP A 300 4.25 15.62 -8.83
C TRP A 300 5.16 16.68 -9.43
N ALA A 301 6.47 16.44 -9.45
CA ALA A 301 7.46 17.37 -10.00
C ALA A 301 7.17 17.75 -11.46
N ILE A 302 6.69 16.80 -12.27
CA ILE A 302 6.29 17.05 -13.66
C ILE A 302 5.02 17.90 -13.72
N ARG A 303 4.02 17.63 -12.88
CA ARG A 303 2.78 18.43 -12.82
C ARG A 303 3.08 19.87 -12.41
N GLU A 304 3.91 20.07 -11.39
CA GLU A 304 4.36 21.41 -11.00
C GLU A 304 5.10 22.14 -12.12
N ARG A 305 6.02 21.44 -12.82
CA ARG A 305 6.76 22.03 -13.94
C ARG A 305 5.81 22.46 -15.06
N ARG A 306 4.77 21.66 -15.37
CA ARG A 306 3.74 22.00 -16.36
C ARG A 306 2.90 23.21 -15.92
N LYS A 307 2.48 23.27 -14.64
CA LYS A 307 1.74 24.41 -14.09
C LYS A 307 2.53 25.73 -14.17
N LYS A 308 3.84 25.69 -13.92
CA LYS A 308 4.75 26.85 -14.01
C LYS A 308 5.05 27.28 -15.46
N GLY A 309 4.24 26.88 -16.45
CA GLY A 309 4.44 27.22 -17.86
C GLY A 309 5.63 26.50 -18.51
N GLY A 310 6.14 25.42 -17.89
CA GLY A 310 7.11 24.51 -18.50
C GLY A 310 6.49 23.65 -19.61
N THR A 311 5.59 24.21 -20.41
CA THR A 311 5.06 23.60 -21.62
C THR A 311 5.98 23.94 -22.76
N GLY A 312 6.89 23.04 -23.11
CA GLY A 312 7.19 22.68 -24.50
C GLY A 312 7.47 23.78 -25.55
N THR A 313 7.69 25.04 -25.19
CA THR A 313 8.33 26.00 -26.07
C THR A 313 9.79 25.60 -26.05
N LEU A 314 10.10 24.66 -26.94
CA LEU A 314 11.44 24.31 -27.35
C LEU A 314 12.18 25.62 -27.60
N SER A 315 12.94 26.10 -26.63
CA SER A 315 14.12 26.85 -26.98
C SER A 315 14.96 25.84 -27.76
N ILE A 316 14.90 25.96 -29.09
CA ILE A 316 15.90 25.38 -29.99
C ILE A 316 17.18 26.19 -29.73
N SER A 317 17.67 26.17 -28.50
CA SER A 317 18.93 26.76 -28.10
C SER A 317 20.00 25.77 -28.53
N GLY A 318 20.34 25.84 -29.82
CA GLY A 318 21.65 25.75 -30.47
C GLY A 318 22.62 24.61 -30.19
N ASN A 319 22.58 23.92 -29.04
CA ASN A 319 23.60 22.95 -28.68
C ASN A 319 22.99 21.55 -28.54
N ASN A 320 23.32 20.67 -29.47
CA ASN A 320 22.90 19.25 -29.48
C ASN A 320 23.71 18.40 -28.47
N GLU A 321 24.53 19.04 -27.65
CA GLU A 321 25.37 18.41 -26.66
C GLU A 321 24.52 17.80 -25.52
N CYS A 322 24.77 16.54 -25.20
CA CYS A 322 24.11 15.89 -24.07
C CYS A 322 24.57 16.53 -22.76
N LYS A 323 23.64 17.02 -21.92
CA LYS A 323 23.97 17.60 -20.60
C LYS A 323 24.82 16.69 -19.72
N ILE A 324 24.69 15.38 -19.88
CA ILE A 324 25.30 14.38 -18.99
C ILE A 324 26.69 13.96 -19.45
N CYS A 325 26.83 13.58 -20.72
CA CYS A 325 28.10 13.07 -21.25
C CYS A 325 28.86 14.06 -22.12
N GLN A 326 28.31 15.26 -22.37
CA GLN A 326 28.91 16.31 -23.18
C GLN A 326 29.25 15.88 -24.62
N LYS A 327 28.61 14.80 -25.09
CA LYS A 327 28.75 14.32 -26.48
C LYS A 327 27.63 14.88 -27.33
N THR A 328 27.99 15.40 -28.50
CA THR A 328 27.06 15.79 -29.56
C THR A 328 26.76 14.56 -30.42
N PRO A 329 25.52 14.03 -30.43
CA PRO A 329 25.21 12.87 -31.23
C PRO A 329 25.12 13.23 -32.71
N THR A 330 25.65 12.35 -33.57
CA THR A 330 25.67 12.50 -35.03
C THR A 330 24.28 12.50 -35.67
N VAL A 331 23.28 11.92 -34.98
CA VAL A 331 21.86 11.94 -35.35
C VAL A 331 21.07 12.38 -34.14
N ARG A 332 20.09 13.29 -34.29
CA ARG A 332 19.21 13.78 -33.21
C ARG A 332 18.23 12.71 -32.72
N LYS A 333 18.75 11.60 -32.18
CA LYS A 333 18.00 10.56 -31.44
C LYS A 333 18.21 10.78 -29.95
N GLY A 334 17.40 11.65 -29.36
CA GLY A 334 17.40 11.93 -27.91
C GLY A 334 16.12 12.64 -27.50
N TYR A 335 16.01 12.96 -26.23
CA TYR A 335 14.83 13.60 -25.66
C TYR A 335 15.28 14.74 -24.75
N ASN A 336 14.44 15.76 -24.64
CA ASN A 336 14.63 16.80 -23.64
C ASN A 336 14.14 16.25 -22.30
N CYS A 337 14.90 16.48 -21.23
CA CYS A 337 14.48 16.13 -19.89
C CYS A 337 13.18 16.87 -19.55
N MET A 338 12.15 16.15 -19.13
CA MET A 338 10.83 16.73 -18.81
C MET A 338 10.84 17.66 -17.58
N LEU A 339 11.93 17.69 -16.82
CA LEU A 339 12.10 18.56 -15.65
C LEU A 339 12.94 19.79 -16.00
N CYS A 340 14.23 19.61 -16.35
CA CYS A 340 15.13 20.74 -16.63
C CYS A 340 15.06 21.28 -18.08
N GLY A 341 14.52 20.52 -19.03
CA GLY A 341 14.40 20.93 -20.44
C GLY A 341 15.62 20.60 -21.32
N ASP A 342 16.74 20.23 -20.72
CA ASP A 342 18.00 19.99 -21.44
C ASP A 342 17.99 18.69 -22.25
N PHE A 343 18.76 18.66 -23.34
CA PHE A 343 18.91 17.47 -24.18
C PHE A 343 19.67 16.35 -23.45
N VAL A 344 19.13 15.14 -23.53
CA VAL A 344 19.77 13.92 -23.01
C VAL A 344 19.79 12.84 -24.08
N CYS A 345 20.99 12.30 -24.34
CA CYS A 345 21.17 11.23 -25.32
C CYS A 345 20.52 9.91 -24.86
N LYS A 346 20.36 8.96 -25.78
CA LYS A 346 19.73 7.65 -25.52
C LYS A 346 20.38 6.88 -24.36
N SER A 347 21.70 6.99 -24.18
CA SER A 347 22.45 6.26 -23.15
C SER A 347 22.43 6.93 -21.78
N CYS A 348 22.21 8.25 -21.72
CA CYS A 348 22.21 9.01 -20.47
C CYS A 348 20.81 9.24 -19.91
N ARG A 349 19.75 9.00 -20.70
CA ARG A 349 18.37 9.26 -20.26
C ARG A 349 17.92 8.21 -19.24
N VAL A 350 17.16 8.67 -18.25
CA VAL A 350 16.39 7.81 -17.35
C VAL A 350 14.95 7.79 -17.85
N SER A 351 14.39 6.60 -18.07
CA SER A 351 13.04 6.41 -18.60
C SER A 351 12.20 5.68 -17.57
N HIS A 352 11.14 6.33 -17.09
CA HIS A 352 10.13 5.72 -16.21
C HIS A 352 8.75 5.75 -16.87
N LYS A 353 7.79 5.06 -16.27
CA LYS A 353 6.38 5.21 -16.58
C LYS A 353 5.68 5.71 -15.32
N ILE A 354 4.89 6.77 -15.45
CA ILE A 354 4.00 7.24 -14.39
C ILE A 354 2.58 6.81 -14.71
N ALA A 355 1.90 6.28 -13.70
CA ALA A 355 0.48 5.95 -13.73
C ALA A 355 -0.37 7.19 -13.45
N ASP A 356 -1.47 7.32 -14.18
CA ASP A 356 -2.51 8.32 -13.95
C ASP A 356 -3.90 7.72 -14.19
N ILE A 357 -4.94 8.28 -13.57
CA ILE A 357 -6.32 7.89 -13.81
C ILE A 357 -6.94 8.90 -14.78
N GLY A 358 -7.38 8.42 -15.94
CA GLY A 358 -8.05 9.24 -16.95
C GLY A 358 -9.49 9.58 -16.56
N SER A 359 -10.09 10.52 -17.28
CA SER A 359 -11.50 10.92 -17.10
C SER A 359 -12.49 9.78 -17.38
N ASP A 360 -12.08 8.74 -18.09
CA ASP A 360 -12.86 7.51 -18.32
C ASP A 360 -12.67 6.46 -17.21
N ASN A 361 -12.11 6.88 -16.06
CA ASN A 361 -11.82 6.04 -14.91
C ASN A 361 -10.86 4.87 -15.19
N LYS A 362 -10.03 4.94 -16.24
CA LYS A 362 -9.00 3.91 -16.55
C LYS A 362 -7.60 4.36 -16.17
N LEU A 363 -6.74 3.37 -15.88
CA LEU A 363 -5.32 3.58 -15.60
C LEU A 363 -4.55 3.76 -16.92
N TYR A 364 -3.78 4.84 -17.02
CA TYR A 364 -2.90 5.13 -18.15
C TYR A 364 -1.46 5.24 -17.70
N TRP A 365 -0.57 4.72 -18.55
CA TRP A 365 0.87 4.84 -18.37
C TRP A 365 1.44 5.92 -19.28
N THR A 366 1.97 6.98 -18.71
CA THR A 366 2.70 8.00 -19.44
C THR A 366 4.20 7.74 -19.34
N ARG A 367 4.88 7.62 -20.49
CA ARG A 367 6.33 7.52 -20.52
C ARG A 367 6.95 8.86 -20.14
N VAL A 368 7.81 8.84 -19.13
CA VAL A 368 8.56 10.01 -18.66
C VAL A 368 10.04 9.82 -18.94
N ILE A 369 10.68 10.86 -19.46
CA ILE A 369 12.12 10.87 -19.71
C ILE A 369 12.76 12.05 -18.98
N VAL A 370 13.70 11.75 -18.09
CA VAL A 370 14.43 12.73 -17.29
C VAL A 370 15.93 12.46 -17.34
N CYS A 371 16.73 13.45 -16.98
CA CYS A 371 18.16 13.27 -16.82
C CYS A 371 18.46 12.65 -15.43
N PRO A 372 19.60 11.96 -15.24
CA PRO A 372 19.94 11.31 -13.98
C PRO A 372 20.02 12.28 -12.80
N PHE A 373 20.50 13.51 -13.02
CA PHE A 373 20.56 14.53 -11.97
C PHE A 373 19.18 14.95 -11.48
N CYS A 374 18.22 15.21 -12.39
CA CYS A 374 16.86 15.53 -11.99
C CYS A 374 16.18 14.33 -11.32
N MET A 375 16.43 13.10 -11.77
CA MET A 375 15.88 11.92 -11.10
C MET A 375 16.44 11.78 -9.67
N ALA A 376 17.75 11.95 -9.49
CA ALA A 376 18.37 11.92 -8.17
C ALA A 376 17.82 13.01 -7.25
N GLN A 377 17.60 14.23 -7.78
CA GLN A 377 16.97 15.31 -7.03
C GLN A 377 15.53 14.99 -6.63
N VAL A 378 14.75 14.35 -7.50
CA VAL A 378 13.38 13.89 -7.20
C VAL A 378 13.39 12.79 -6.13
N ILE A 379 14.33 11.85 -6.19
CA ILE A 379 14.44 10.78 -5.17
C ILE A 379 14.79 11.40 -3.82
N LYS A 380 15.78 12.29 -3.78
CA LYS A 380 16.29 12.91 -2.56
C LYS A 380 15.50 14.11 -2.06
N SER A 381 14.46 14.55 -2.78
CA SER A 381 13.66 15.69 -2.34
C SER A 381 12.87 15.31 -1.09
N ASP A 382 12.70 16.27 -0.18
CA ASP A 382 11.91 16.09 1.03
C ASP A 382 10.46 15.70 0.68
N THR A 383 10.06 14.51 1.15
CA THR A 383 8.74 13.95 0.94
C THR A 383 7.66 14.77 1.60
N SER A 384 7.94 15.37 2.76
CA SER A 384 6.99 16.22 3.49
C SER A 384 6.65 17.48 2.69
N ILE A 385 7.63 18.09 2.02
CA ILE A 385 7.41 19.25 1.16
C ILE A 385 6.51 18.86 -0.02
N THR A 386 6.78 17.71 -0.63
CA THR A 386 5.97 17.18 -1.75
C THR A 386 4.54 16.94 -1.30
N MET A 387 4.34 16.23 -0.19
CA MET A 387 3.01 15.88 0.33
C MET A 387 2.20 17.13 0.68
N ARG A 388 2.81 18.11 1.38
CA ARG A 388 2.15 19.39 1.69
C ARG A 388 1.78 20.17 0.43
N SER A 389 2.64 20.14 -0.58
CA SER A 389 2.35 20.77 -1.87
C SER A 389 1.18 20.10 -2.60
N GLU A 390 1.05 18.77 -2.52
CA GLU A 390 -0.09 18.03 -3.07
C GLU A 390 -1.39 18.35 -2.33
N ILE A 391 -1.34 18.41 -1.00
CA ILE A 391 -2.47 18.79 -0.13
C ILE A 391 -2.93 20.22 -0.48
N ALA A 392 -2.00 21.18 -0.53
CA ALA A 392 -2.32 22.57 -0.87
C ALA A 392 -2.90 22.73 -2.28
N ALA A 393 -2.59 21.81 -3.19
CA ALA A 393 -3.14 21.78 -4.54
C ALA A 393 -4.47 21.03 -4.66
N GLY A 394 -5.01 20.47 -3.57
CA GLY A 394 -6.30 19.79 -3.54
C GLY A 394 -6.29 18.37 -4.12
N GLU A 395 -5.14 17.68 -4.14
CA GLU A 395 -5.07 16.28 -4.61
C GLU A 395 -5.80 15.29 -3.67
N TYR A 396 -6.08 15.72 -2.44
CA TYR A 396 -6.73 14.93 -1.39
C TYR A 396 -8.02 15.62 -0.89
N PRO A 397 -9.06 15.73 -1.74
CA PRO A 397 -10.28 16.42 -1.35
C PRO A 397 -11.00 15.66 -0.22
N ASP A 398 -11.55 16.41 0.74
CA ASP A 398 -12.55 15.91 1.69
C ASP A 398 -13.82 15.59 0.89
N ARG A 399 -13.89 14.38 0.32
CA ARG A 399 -15.08 13.95 -0.41
C ARG A 399 -16.19 13.68 0.59
N ASP A 400 -17.05 14.66 0.80
CA ASP A 400 -18.38 14.46 1.37
C ASP A 400 -19.23 13.77 0.27
N PRO A 401 -19.84 12.59 0.50
CA PRO A 401 -20.54 11.82 -0.53
C PRO A 401 -21.70 12.53 -1.24
N LYS A 402 -22.05 13.76 -0.85
CA LYS A 402 -23.11 14.59 -1.45
C LYS A 402 -22.72 15.29 -2.76
N SER A 403 -21.49 15.18 -3.24
CA SER A 403 -21.02 15.88 -4.45
C SER A 403 -20.85 15.02 -5.71
N MET A 404 -21.49 13.85 -5.79
CA MET A 404 -21.55 13.02 -7.01
C MET A 404 -22.98 12.82 -7.51
#